data_AF-A0A1G4TKA4-F1
#
_entry.id   AF-A0A1G4TKA4-F1
#
_cell.length_a   1.000
_cell.length_b   1.000
_cell.length_c   1.000
_cell.angle_alpha   90.00
_cell.angle_beta   90.00
_cell.angle_gamma   90.00
#
_symmetry.space_group_name_H-M   'P 1'
#
loop_
_entity.id
_entity.type
_entity.pdbx_description
1 polymer ?
#
loop_
_entity_poly.entity_id
_entity_poly.type
_entity_poly.pdbx_seq_one_letter_code
_entity_poly.pdbx_strand_id
1 'polypeptide(L)'
;MGFLGLFGRVLIVQEELQRAHEFIRENNLPVEIFYNDFHKQMIALENYAGTDYFQKGLTKYKRVNTPLVSIAFIIIVPLMVASGLDYIQPQLGLVDSIFKLILIEDFTSKILYGTVFAIIIVLCLMRAYYAKALEGKVLEQAWQSIWQHTETEQRAKAEHS
;
A
#
# COMPACT_ATOMS: atom_id res chain seq x y z
N MET A 1 14.35 1.99 13.76
CA MET A 1 14.43 2.52 12.38
C MET A 1 13.06 2.52 11.68
N GLY A 2 11.99 3.00 12.32
CA GLY A 2 10.61 2.92 11.77
C GLY A 2 9.98 4.26 11.40
N PHE A 3 10.35 5.34 12.09
CA PHE A 3 9.70 6.65 11.93
C PHE A 3 10.32 7.50 10.80
N LEU A 4 11.64 7.49 10.65
CA LEU A 4 12.35 8.24 9.59
C LEU A 4 12.05 7.70 8.17
N GLY A 5 11.80 6.40 8.03
CA GLY A 5 11.44 5.80 6.74
C GLY A 5 10.02 6.13 6.27
N LEU A 6 9.10 6.41 7.21
CA LEU A 6 7.73 6.83 6.90
C LEU A 6 7.69 8.26 6.37
N PHE A 7 8.42 9.19 7.00
CA PHE A 7 8.55 10.57 6.50
C PHE A 7 9.22 10.63 5.13
N GLY A 8 10.29 9.85 4.91
CA GLY A 8 10.94 9.75 3.60
C GLY A 8 9.99 9.30 2.49
N ARG A 9 9.13 8.30 2.75
CA ARG A 9 8.14 7.84 1.76
C ARG A 9 7.06 8.87 1.47
N VAL A 10 6.56 9.57 2.49
CA VAL A 10 5.54 10.61 2.30
C VAL A 10 6.08 11.74 1.43
N LEU A 11 7.34 12.15 1.66
CA LEU A 11 8.01 13.16 0.84
C LEU A 11 8.19 12.70 -0.61
N ILE A 12 8.68 11.47 -0.83
CA ILE A 12 8.84 10.91 -2.18
C ILE A 12 7.51 10.86 -2.94
N VAL A 13 6.42 10.46 -2.29
CA VAL A 13 5.09 10.41 -2.92
C VAL A 13 4.57 11.81 -3.25
N GLN A 14 4.85 12.81 -2.42
CA GLN A 14 4.50 14.20 -2.71
C GLN A 14 5.32 14.79 -3.86
N GLU A 15 6.62 14.52 -3.90
CA GLU A 15 7.50 14.93 -4.99
C GLU A 15 7.05 14.30 -6.33
N GLU A 16 6.75 13.01 -6.34
CA GLU A 16 6.25 12.31 -7.54
C GLU A 16 4.86 12.81 -7.96
N LEU A 17 4.00 13.19 -7.01
CA LEU A 17 2.71 13.80 -7.32
C LEU A 17 2.86 15.19 -7.94
N GLN A 18 3.76 16.01 -7.39
CA GLN A 18 4.07 17.32 -7.96
C GLN A 18 4.64 17.17 -9.38
N ARG A 19 5.55 16.22 -9.58
CA ARG A 19 6.09 15.88 -10.90
C ARG A 19 4.99 15.49 -11.89
N ALA A 20 4.01 14.70 -11.44
CA ALA A 20 2.84 14.37 -12.25
C ALA A 20 2.01 15.60 -12.65
N HIS A 21 1.79 16.54 -11.72
CA HIS A 21 1.06 17.76 -12.02
C HIS A 21 1.82 18.69 -12.97
N GLU A 22 3.14 18.82 -12.79
CA GLU A 22 4.01 19.59 -13.68
C GLU A 22 3.98 18.98 -15.09
N PHE A 23 4.15 17.66 -15.21
CA PHE A 23 4.10 16.96 -16.49
C PHE A 23 2.76 17.18 -17.23
N ILE A 24 1.63 17.09 -16.53
CA ILE A 24 0.30 17.36 -17.11
C ILE A 24 0.20 18.79 -17.63
N ARG A 25 0.71 19.75 -16.85
CA ARG A 25 0.59 21.17 -17.15
C ARG A 25 1.50 21.59 -18.30
N GLU A 26 2.73 21.07 -18.35
CA GLU A 26 3.70 21.34 -19.42
C GLU A 26 3.24 20.77 -20.76
N ASN A 27 2.63 19.58 -20.75
CA ASN A 27 2.18 18.90 -21.97
C ASN A 27 0.71 19.17 -22.32
N ASN A 28 0.01 20.00 -21.53
CA ASN A 28 -1.43 20.29 -21.66
C ASN A 28 -2.29 19.02 -21.83
N LEU A 29 -2.04 18.01 -21.00
CA LEU A 29 -2.72 16.71 -21.13
C LEU A 29 -4.18 16.83 -20.70
N PRO A 30 -5.13 16.17 -21.40
CA PRO A 30 -6.55 16.17 -21.05
C PRO A 30 -6.85 15.17 -19.90
N VAL A 31 -6.11 15.28 -18.80
CA VAL A 31 -6.19 14.37 -17.64
C VAL A 31 -6.62 15.16 -16.40
N GLU A 32 -7.50 14.58 -15.59
CA GLU A 32 -7.93 15.18 -14.32
C GLU A 32 -6.77 15.27 -13.32
N ILE A 33 -6.69 16.40 -12.60
CA ILE A 33 -5.65 16.66 -11.59
C ILE A 33 -6.17 16.29 -10.20
N PHE A 34 -5.51 15.34 -9.55
CA PHE A 34 -5.79 14.91 -8.18
C PHE A 34 -4.72 15.45 -7.22
N TYR A 35 -5.07 16.45 -6.42
CA TYR A 35 -4.10 17.16 -5.57
C TYR A 35 -3.56 16.38 -4.37
N ASN A 36 -4.32 15.39 -3.87
CA ASN A 36 -4.00 14.69 -2.63
C ASN A 36 -3.91 13.17 -2.81
N ASP A 37 -3.93 12.66 -4.05
CA ASP A 37 -3.98 11.23 -4.31
C ASP A 37 -3.08 10.85 -5.49
N PHE A 38 -1.83 10.53 -5.16
CA PHE A 38 -0.84 10.07 -6.12
C PHE A 38 -1.27 8.82 -6.88
N HIS A 39 -1.92 7.87 -6.20
CA HIS A 39 -2.36 6.64 -6.85
C HIS A 39 -3.42 6.95 -7.91
N LYS A 40 -4.40 7.80 -7.60
CA LYS A 40 -5.39 8.23 -8.61
C LYS A 40 -4.74 8.99 -9.74
N GLN A 41 -3.80 9.89 -9.45
CA GLN A 41 -3.10 10.66 -10.48
C GLN A 41 -2.35 9.77 -11.47
N MET A 42 -1.58 8.80 -10.97
CA MET A 42 -0.85 7.85 -11.82
C MET A 42 -1.78 6.97 -12.64
N ILE A 43 -2.89 6.50 -12.05
CA ILE A 43 -3.89 5.71 -12.78
C ILE A 43 -4.51 6.53 -13.92
N ALA A 44 -4.80 7.81 -13.68
CA ALA A 44 -5.35 8.69 -14.72
C ALA A 44 -4.37 8.90 -15.87
N LEU A 45 -3.08 9.07 -15.57
CA LEU A 45 -2.02 9.17 -16.58
C LEU A 45 -1.82 7.85 -17.36
N GLU A 46 -1.84 6.70 -16.68
CA GLU A 46 -1.77 5.40 -17.35
C GLU A 46 -2.96 5.15 -18.28
N ASN A 47 -4.18 5.49 -17.84
CA ASN A 47 -5.38 5.36 -18.66
C ASN A 47 -5.29 6.24 -19.92
N TYR A 48 -4.73 7.45 -19.80
CA TYR A 48 -4.44 8.29 -20.94
C TYR A 48 -3.42 7.66 -21.89
N ALA A 49 -2.35 7.08 -21.36
CA ALA A 49 -1.34 6.37 -22.16
C ALA A 49 -1.80 5.00 -22.70
N GLY A 50 -2.99 4.53 -22.30
CA GLY A 50 -3.53 3.22 -22.68
C GLY A 50 -2.82 2.03 -22.04
N THR A 51 -2.19 2.21 -20.86
CA THR A 51 -1.45 1.16 -20.15
C THR A 51 -1.96 0.91 -18.73
N ASP A 52 -1.43 -0.13 -18.06
CA ASP A 52 -1.94 -0.60 -16.76
C ASP A 52 -0.86 -1.18 -15.82
N TYR A 53 0.40 -0.77 -15.98
CA TYR A 53 1.54 -1.29 -15.22
C TYR A 53 1.40 -0.99 -13.72
N PHE A 54 1.16 0.28 -13.37
CA PHE A 54 0.95 0.78 -12.03
C PHE A 54 -0.32 0.20 -11.42
N GLN A 55 -1.42 0.16 -12.17
CA GLN A 55 -2.68 -0.48 -11.75
C GLN A 55 -2.48 -1.95 -11.35
N LYS A 56 -1.78 -2.74 -12.18
CA LYS A 56 -1.46 -4.15 -11.88
C LYS A 56 -0.56 -4.28 -10.67
N GLY A 57 0.46 -3.43 -10.54
CA GLY A 57 1.36 -3.40 -9.38
C GLY A 57 0.62 -3.08 -8.08
N LEU A 58 -0.20 -2.02 -8.10
CA LEU A 58 -1.01 -1.58 -6.97
C LEU A 58 -2.01 -2.67 -6.55
N THR A 59 -2.60 -3.38 -7.51
CA THR A 59 -3.51 -4.50 -7.23
C THR A 59 -2.80 -5.66 -6.53
N LYS A 60 -1.59 -6.03 -6.98
CA LYS A 60 -0.77 -7.06 -6.31
C LYS A 60 -0.41 -6.65 -4.88
N TYR A 61 0.00 -5.40 -4.69
CA TYR A 61 0.26 -4.86 -3.36
C TYR A 61 -0.98 -4.92 -2.46
N LYS A 62 -2.14 -4.43 -2.93
CA LYS A 62 -3.40 -4.46 -2.18
C LYS A 62 -3.83 -5.88 -1.82
N ARG A 63 -3.63 -6.86 -2.70
CA ARG A 63 -3.97 -8.26 -2.45
C ARG A 63 -3.19 -8.85 -1.27
N VAL A 64 -1.93 -8.45 -1.09
CA VAL A 64 -1.11 -8.89 0.05
C VAL A 64 -1.35 -8.04 1.29
N ASN A 65 -1.58 -6.74 1.12
CA ASN A 65 -1.76 -5.82 2.25
C ASN A 65 -3.12 -6.00 2.95
N THR A 66 -4.19 -6.29 2.21
CA THR A 66 -5.54 -6.48 2.76
C THR A 66 -5.60 -7.55 3.85
N PRO A 67 -5.15 -8.80 3.63
CA PRO A 67 -5.20 -9.83 4.67
C PRO A 67 -4.34 -9.48 5.88
N LEU A 68 -3.19 -8.83 5.70
CA LEU A 68 -2.36 -8.35 6.82
C LEU A 68 -3.11 -7.34 7.70
N VAL A 69 -3.78 -6.36 7.08
CA VAL A 69 -4.57 -5.36 7.82
C VAL A 69 -5.75 -6.03 8.52
N SER A 70 -6.42 -6.97 7.86
CA SER A 70 -7.53 -7.72 8.48
C SER A 70 -7.07 -8.54 9.69
N ILE A 71 -5.94 -9.26 9.58
CA ILE A 71 -5.36 -10.01 10.70
C ILE A 71 -5.02 -9.06 11.85
N ALA A 72 -4.38 -7.92 11.56
CA ALA A 72 -4.07 -6.93 12.58
C ALA A 72 -5.33 -6.40 13.27
N PHE A 73 -6.40 -6.12 12.52
CA PHE A 73 -7.68 -5.68 13.09
C PHE A 73 -8.32 -6.73 14.00
N ILE A 74 -8.31 -8.00 13.58
CA ILE A 74 -8.86 -9.12 14.36
C ILE A 74 -8.13 -9.30 15.69
N ILE A 75 -6.85 -8.93 15.78
CA ILE A 75 -6.07 -9.05 17.02
C ILE A 75 -6.22 -7.78 17.88
N ILE A 76 -6.05 -6.61 17.26
CA ILE A 76 -5.98 -5.32 17.99
C ILE A 76 -7.34 -4.92 18.55
N VAL A 77 -8.43 -5.08 17.79
CA VAL A 77 -9.75 -4.62 18.22
C VAL A 77 -10.25 -5.37 19.45
N PRO A 78 -10.24 -6.73 19.50
CA PRO A 78 -10.64 -7.45 20.70
C PRO A 78 -9.75 -7.12 21.90
N LEU A 79 -8.44 -6.95 21.69
CA LEU A 79 -7.53 -6.59 22.77
C LEU A 79 -7.82 -5.19 23.32
N MET A 80 -8.13 -4.22 22.45
CA MET A 80 -8.51 -2.86 22.84
C MET A 80 -9.83 -2.86 23.60
N VAL A 81 -10.83 -3.61 23.14
CA VAL A 81 -12.13 -3.76 23.81
C VAL A 81 -11.94 -4.43 25.18
N ALA A 82 -11.20 -5.53 25.26
CA ALA A 82 -10.91 -6.21 26.52
C ALA A 82 -10.18 -5.30 27.51
N SER A 83 -9.17 -4.55 27.04
CA SER A 83 -8.44 -3.59 27.87
C SER A 83 -9.32 -2.45 28.36
N GLY A 84 -10.20 -1.92 27.50
CA GLY A 84 -11.15 -0.87 27.88
C GLY A 84 -12.18 -1.36 28.90
N LEU A 85 -12.67 -2.59 28.74
CA LEU A 85 -13.60 -3.21 29.69
C LEU A 85 -12.92 -3.52 31.03
N ASP A 86 -11.71 -4.06 31.04
CA ASP A 86 -10.95 -4.31 32.27
C ASP A 86 -10.58 -3.00 32.99
N TYR A 87 -10.38 -1.90 32.26
CA TYR A 87 -10.18 -0.58 32.87
C TYR A 87 -11.42 -0.10 33.63
N ILE A 88 -12.62 -0.34 33.11
CA ILE A 88 -13.88 0.08 33.73
C ILE A 88 -14.32 -0.92 34.82
N GLN A 89 -14.13 -2.21 34.57
CA GLN A 89 -14.50 -3.31 35.46
C GLN A 89 -13.36 -4.34 35.56
N PRO A 90 -12.38 -4.12 36.45
CA PRO A 90 -11.20 -4.97 36.57
C PRO A 90 -11.49 -6.43 36.94
N GLN A 91 -12.66 -6.68 37.55
CA GLN A 91 -13.12 -8.00 37.96
C GLN A 91 -13.40 -8.97 36.78
N LEU A 92 -13.50 -8.47 35.55
CA LEU A 92 -13.74 -9.30 34.37
C LEU A 92 -12.50 -10.08 33.93
N GLY A 93 -11.29 -9.55 34.16
CA GLY A 93 -10.01 -10.22 33.86
C GLY A 93 -9.91 -10.73 32.41
N LEU A 94 -10.47 -9.97 31.46
CA LEU A 94 -10.57 -10.39 30.06
C LEU A 94 -9.21 -10.43 29.38
N VAL A 95 -8.32 -9.47 29.70
CA VAL A 95 -6.96 -9.43 29.18
C VAL A 95 -6.19 -10.69 29.59
N ASP A 96 -6.21 -11.03 30.89
CA ASP A 96 -5.55 -12.24 31.40
C ASP A 96 -6.11 -13.53 30.77
N SER A 97 -7.42 -13.56 30.51
CA SER A 97 -8.08 -14.69 29.85
C SER A 97 -7.62 -14.85 28.40
N ILE A 98 -7.47 -13.74 27.65
CA ILE A 98 -6.92 -13.74 26.29
C ILE A 98 -5.46 -14.21 26.30
N PHE A 99 -4.64 -13.72 27.23
CA PHE A 99 -3.25 -14.16 27.36
C PHE A 99 -3.15 -15.65 27.68
N LYS A 100 -3.98 -16.17 28.59
CA LYS A 100 -4.03 -17.61 28.89
C LYS A 100 -4.42 -18.45 27.68
N LEU A 101 -5.36 -17.96 26.85
CA LEU A 101 -5.75 -18.64 25.60
C LEU A 101 -4.62 -18.69 24.57
N ILE A 102 -3.85 -17.59 24.45
CA ILE A 102 -2.70 -17.52 23.54
C ILE A 102 -1.53 -18.38 24.05
N LEU A 103 -1.34 -18.41 25.37
CA LEU A 103 -0.24 -19.11 26.04
C LEU A 103 -0.56 -20.56 26.42
N ILE A 104 -1.62 -21.17 25.87
CA ILE A 104 -1.94 -22.58 26.11
C ILE A 104 -0.72 -23.43 25.77
N GLU A 105 -0.22 -24.18 26.77
CA GLU A 105 1.04 -24.93 26.66
C GLU A 105 0.96 -26.23 25.85
N ASP A 106 -0.16 -26.51 25.19
CA ASP A 106 -0.35 -27.70 24.37
C ASP A 106 0.51 -27.65 23.09
N PHE A 107 1.09 -28.79 22.72
CA PHE A 107 1.99 -28.93 21.58
C PHE A 107 1.29 -28.63 20.25
N THR A 108 0.04 -29.07 20.09
CA THR A 108 -0.80 -28.76 18.91
C THR A 108 -1.04 -27.26 18.77
N SER A 109 -1.34 -26.59 19.89
CA SER A 109 -1.56 -25.14 19.94
C SER A 109 -0.30 -24.36 19.57
N LYS A 110 0.87 -24.77 20.09
CA LYS A 110 2.17 -24.17 19.75
C LYS A 110 2.50 -24.28 18.25
N ILE A 111 2.24 -25.43 17.62
CA ILE A 111 2.44 -25.62 16.18
C ILE A 111 1.49 -24.71 15.37
N LEU A 112 0.22 -24.63 15.77
CA LEU A 112 -0.76 -23.79 15.10
C LEU A 112 -0.36 -22.32 15.14
N TYR A 113 -0.06 -21.78 16.33
CA TYR A 113 0.37 -20.39 16.48
C TYR A 113 1.69 -20.11 15.76
N GLY A 114 2.65 -21.03 15.81
CA GLY A 114 3.91 -20.93 15.07
C GLY A 114 3.70 -20.86 13.56
N THR A 115 2.78 -21.68 13.03
CA THR A 115 2.43 -21.68 11.60
C THR A 115 1.77 -20.37 11.19
N VAL A 116 0.80 -19.89 11.98
CA VAL A 116 0.14 -18.60 11.74
C VAL A 116 1.17 -17.46 11.76
N PHE A 117 2.10 -17.48 12.71
CA PHE A 117 3.15 -16.48 12.81
C PHE A 117 4.10 -16.51 11.60
N ALA A 118 4.49 -17.70 11.15
CA ALA A 118 5.29 -17.86 9.93
C ALA A 118 4.57 -17.31 8.69
N ILE A 119 3.26 -17.55 8.55
CA ILE A 119 2.44 -16.98 7.46
C ILE A 119 2.45 -15.46 7.52
N ILE A 120 2.28 -14.87 8.72
CA ILE A 120 2.33 -13.41 8.90
C ILE A 120 3.70 -12.85 8.48
N ILE A 121 4.80 -13.50 8.86
CA ILE A 121 6.15 -13.09 8.44
C ILE A 121 6.27 -13.10 6.91
N VAL A 122 5.85 -14.19 6.26
CA VAL A 122 5.90 -14.31 4.80
C VAL A 122 5.08 -13.22 4.14
N LEU A 123 3.87 -12.93 4.63
CA LEU A 123 3.03 -11.85 4.11
C LEU A 123 3.69 -10.48 4.31
N CYS A 124 4.32 -10.23 5.45
CA CYS A 124 5.06 -8.98 5.72
C CYS A 124 6.23 -8.80 4.75
N LEU A 125 6.98 -9.87 4.47
CA LEU A 125 8.07 -9.85 3.48
C LEU A 125 7.54 -9.60 2.07
N MET A 126 6.45 -10.27 1.68
CA MET A 126 5.79 -10.04 0.39
C MET A 126 5.28 -8.60 0.27
N ARG A 127 4.67 -8.04 1.32
CA ARG A 127 4.22 -6.65 1.36
C ARG A 127 5.39 -5.69 1.14
N ALA A 128 6.51 -5.90 1.84
CA ALA A 128 7.70 -5.07 1.69
C ALA A 128 8.28 -5.16 0.27
N TYR A 129 8.33 -6.36 -0.29
CA TYR A 129 8.77 -6.60 -1.66
C TYR A 129 7.88 -5.88 -2.68
N TYR A 130 6.56 -6.05 -2.61
CA TYR A 130 5.63 -5.41 -3.54
C TYR A 130 5.57 -3.89 -3.35
N ALA A 131 5.71 -3.38 -2.13
CA ALA A 131 5.80 -1.94 -1.89
C ALA A 131 7.04 -1.35 -2.57
N LYS A 132 8.20 -1.99 -2.43
CA LYS A 132 9.44 -1.57 -3.08
C LYS A 132 9.35 -1.67 -4.61
N ALA A 133 8.70 -2.72 -5.12
CA ALA A 133 8.47 -2.87 -6.55
C ALA A 133 7.54 -1.78 -7.10
N LEU A 134 6.50 -1.41 -6.35
CA LEU A 134 5.54 -0.37 -6.72
C LEU A 134 6.21 1.00 -6.84
N GLU A 135 7.00 1.40 -5.83
CA GLU A 135 7.70 2.69 -5.77
C GLU A 135 8.93 2.77 -6.69
N GLY A 136 9.46 1.63 -7.15
CA GLY A 136 10.62 1.57 -8.04
C GLY A 136 10.23 1.16 -9.44
N LYS A 137 10.51 -0.11 -9.78
CA LYS A 137 10.38 -0.65 -11.14
C LYS A 137 9.01 -0.42 -11.78
N VAL A 138 7.92 -0.60 -11.04
CA VAL A 138 6.57 -0.46 -11.61
C VAL A 138 6.26 1.00 -11.92
N LEU A 139 6.61 1.92 -11.01
CA LEU A 139 6.45 3.34 -11.22
C LEU A 139 7.29 3.83 -12.40
N GLU A 140 8.54 3.39 -12.50
CA GLU A 140 9.43 3.71 -13.62
C GLU A 140 8.84 3.22 -14.96
N GLN A 141 8.31 1.99 -15.00
CA GLN A 141 7.67 1.46 -16.21
C GLN A 141 6.42 2.24 -16.61
N ALA A 142 5.60 2.65 -15.64
CA ALA A 142 4.44 3.49 -15.89
C ALA A 142 4.88 4.84 -16.48
N TRP A 143 5.87 5.49 -15.88
CA TRP A 143 6.43 6.75 -16.37
C TRP A 143 7.00 6.66 -17.78
N GLN A 144 7.78 5.61 -18.07
CA GLN A 144 8.32 5.38 -19.41
C GLN A 144 7.21 5.25 -20.45
N SER A 145 6.16 4.50 -20.13
CA SER A 145 5.00 4.33 -21.02
C SER A 145 4.25 5.65 -21.25
N ILE A 146 4.03 6.43 -20.20
CA ILE A 146 3.33 7.72 -20.27
C ILE A 146 4.13 8.71 -21.15
N TRP A 147 5.44 8.75 -20.95
CA TRP A 147 6.34 9.62 -21.71
C TRP A 147 6.35 9.26 -23.20
N GLN A 148 6.52 7.98 -23.53
CA GLN A 148 6.52 7.49 -24.91
C GLN A 148 5.21 7.80 -25.63
N HIS A 149 4.08 7.63 -24.96
CA HIS A 149 2.77 7.97 -25.52
C HIS A 149 2.66 9.46 -25.83
N THR A 150 3.05 10.30 -24.88
CA THR A 150 2.96 11.77 -24.99
C THR A 150 3.86 12.31 -26.12
N GLU A 151 5.10 11.83 -26.22
CA GLU A 151 6.01 12.20 -27.32
C GLU A 151 5.44 11.82 -28.69
N THR A 152 4.80 10.65 -28.78
CA THR A 152 4.20 10.17 -30.02
C THR A 152 3.01 11.04 -30.45
N GLU A 153 2.14 11.40 -29.50
CA GLU A 153 0.99 12.27 -29.78
C GLU A 153 1.43 13.70 -30.18
N GLN A 154 2.46 14.24 -29.53
CA GLN A 154 3.00 15.56 -29.88
C GLN A 154 3.63 15.59 -31.27
N ARG A 155 4.37 14.56 -31.66
CA ARG A 155 4.92 14.44 -33.02
C ARG A 155 3.80 14.35 -34.06
N ALA A 156 2.77 13.55 -33.80
CA ALA A 156 1.61 13.46 -34.69
C ALA A 156 0.91 14.82 -34.86
N LYS A 157 0.77 15.61 -33.78
CA LYS A 157 0.22 16.97 -33.85
C LYS A 157 1.11 17.93 -34.66
N ALA A 158 2.44 17.80 -34.54
CA ALA A 158 3.39 18.65 -35.27
C ALA A 158 3.43 18.34 -36.78
N GLU A 159 3.20 17.09 -37.19
CA GLU A 159 3.14 16.69 -38.61
C GLU A 159 1.84 17.11 -39.32
N HIS A 160 0.79 17.43 -38.55
CA HIS A 160 -0.52 17.82 -39.06
C HIS A 160 -0.84 19.31 -38.91
N SER A 161 0.10 20.12 -38.39
CA SER A 161 0.01 21.59 -38.29
C SER A 161 0.82 22.29 -39.37
#